data_AF-A0A2T4CBM4-F1
#
_entry.id   AF-A0A2T4CBM4-F1
#
_cell.length_a   1.000
_cell.length_b   1.000
_cell.length_c   1.000
_cell.angle_alpha   90.00
_cell.angle_beta   90.00
_cell.angle_gamma   90.00
#
_symmetry.space_group_name_H-M   'P 1'
#
loop_
_entity.id
_entity.type
_entity.pdbx_description
1 polymer ?
#
loop_
_entity_poly.entity_id
_entity_poly.type
_entity_poly.pdbx_seq_one_letter_code
_entity_poly.pdbx_strand_id
1 'polypeptide(L)'
;MPVILPFYISSRTISFYHHRVNPKKPTEKCNQAAESIRQSGHQALSVPGDVLDPAYIKSLVSQAASFGNGKIHILVLSAGYTYDGVIHKMSDKQWETMIAIHCTAPFKMVREAAPYFRVKDGEPRCIVTVSSTSGIHGNAGQINYALAKSGLVGFTKTIAKEWGPAFGVRANAVAFGYIQTRLTAAKEDGGFVIGPDGEKIAIGVPGRGKPGATHSDIPLGRPGTATEAASAILAVASPLFSYVTGQTIMVTGGRNM
;
A
#
# COMPACT_ATOMS: atom_id res chain seq x y z
N MET A 1 -18.86 -18.98 2.35
CA MET A 1 -18.74 -17.95 1.29
C MET A 1 -17.86 -16.81 1.85
N PRO A 2 -16.82 -16.33 1.14
CA PRO A 2 -15.71 -15.54 1.74
C PRO A 2 -15.73 -14.01 1.41
N VAL A 3 -14.56 -13.34 1.58
CA VAL A 3 -14.19 -11.90 1.38
C VAL A 3 -14.62 -11.03 2.61
N ILE A 4 -13.98 -9.94 3.11
CA ILE A 4 -13.17 -8.82 2.53
C ILE A 4 -12.02 -8.29 3.47
N LEU A 5 -10.75 -8.54 3.07
CA LEU A 5 -9.58 -7.64 2.85
C LEU A 5 -9.13 -6.52 3.86
N PRO A 6 -7.81 -6.23 4.01
CA PRO A 6 -6.68 -6.49 3.07
C PRO A 6 -5.54 -7.44 3.51
N PHE A 7 -5.19 -8.39 2.61
CA PHE A 7 -3.97 -9.28 2.52
C PHE A 7 -3.74 -10.33 3.63
N TYR A 8 -3.37 -11.60 3.37
CA TYR A 8 -3.45 -12.53 2.23
C TYR A 8 -3.49 -13.99 2.78
N ILE A 9 -3.98 -14.97 2.01
CA ILE A 9 -4.15 -16.39 2.42
C ILE A 9 -2.86 -17.23 2.24
N SER A 10 -2.16 -17.57 3.32
CA SER A 10 -1.34 -18.79 3.40
C SER A 10 -1.47 -19.43 4.78
N SER A 11 -1.18 -20.73 4.89
CA SER A 11 -1.92 -21.72 5.69
C SER A 11 -1.96 -21.58 7.24
N ARG A 12 -1.45 -20.49 7.85
CA ARG A 12 -1.73 -20.18 9.27
C ARG A 12 -1.59 -18.73 9.75
N THR A 13 -1.06 -17.76 9.00
CA THR A 13 -0.59 -16.48 9.60
C THR A 13 -0.84 -15.24 8.73
N ILE A 14 -1.52 -14.21 9.26
CA ILE A 14 -1.67 -12.87 8.63
C ILE A 14 -1.08 -11.75 9.52
N SER A 15 -0.12 -10.99 9.01
CA SER A 15 0.44 -9.82 9.71
C SER A 15 0.30 -8.52 8.93
N PHE A 16 -0.22 -7.52 9.66
CA PHE A 16 -0.09 -6.06 9.50
C PHE A 16 -1.08 -5.26 8.66
N TYR A 17 -1.61 -4.25 9.35
CA TYR A 17 -2.08 -3.01 8.76
C TYR A 17 -1.54 -1.79 9.52
N HIS A 18 -1.46 -0.63 8.87
CA HIS A 18 -0.79 0.56 9.39
C HIS A 18 -1.55 1.85 9.06
N HIS A 19 -1.64 2.77 10.03
CA HIS A 19 -1.46 4.22 9.80
C HIS A 19 -1.29 4.97 11.14
N ARG A 20 -0.34 5.91 11.29
CA ARG A 20 -0.45 6.93 12.36
C ARG A 20 -1.51 7.96 11.95
N VAL A 21 -2.62 8.03 12.69
CA VAL A 21 -3.70 9.04 12.52
C VAL A 21 -4.32 9.32 13.90
N ASN A 22 -3.67 10.18 14.71
CA ASN A 22 -3.97 10.46 16.14
C ASN A 22 -3.44 9.37 17.11
N PRO A 23 -2.89 9.69 18.30
CA PRO A 23 -2.39 8.68 19.24
C PRO A 23 -3.45 7.74 19.86
N LYS A 24 -4.77 8.02 19.72
CA LYS A 24 -5.83 7.16 20.28
C LYS A 24 -6.63 6.31 19.27
N LYS A 25 -6.85 6.78 18.03
CA LYS A 25 -7.83 6.19 17.07
C LYS A 25 -7.35 5.15 16.02
N PRO A 26 -6.07 5.03 15.63
CA PRO A 26 -5.62 4.04 14.63
C PRO A 26 -5.38 2.65 15.23
N THR A 27 -4.92 2.61 16.48
CA THR A 27 -4.76 1.39 17.26
C THR A 27 -6.07 0.63 17.30
N GLU A 28 -7.18 1.34 17.57
CA GLU A 28 -8.55 0.78 17.50
C GLU A 28 -8.84 0.16 16.12
N LYS A 29 -8.58 0.87 15.02
CA LYS A 29 -8.88 0.37 13.66
C LYS A 29 -8.02 -0.83 13.25
N CYS A 30 -6.73 -0.84 13.59
CA CYS A 30 -5.87 -1.99 13.29
C CYS A 30 -6.27 -3.20 14.14
N ASN A 31 -6.58 -2.99 15.42
CA ASN A 31 -7.07 -4.04 16.31
C ASN A 31 -8.43 -4.59 15.86
N GLN A 32 -9.37 -3.73 15.44
CA GLN A 32 -10.68 -4.12 14.89
C GLN A 32 -10.54 -4.96 13.61
N ALA A 33 -9.63 -4.58 12.69
CA ALA A 33 -9.38 -5.35 11.48
C ALA A 33 -8.82 -6.75 11.79
N ALA A 34 -7.81 -6.82 12.66
CA ALA A 34 -7.25 -8.10 13.11
C ALA A 34 -8.28 -8.93 13.89
N GLU A 35 -9.16 -8.31 14.68
CA GLU A 35 -10.21 -8.98 15.43
C GLU A 35 -11.30 -9.56 14.50
N SER A 36 -11.74 -8.82 13.48
CA SER A 36 -12.67 -9.34 12.47
C SER A 36 -12.10 -10.57 11.74
N ILE A 37 -10.79 -10.58 11.45
CA ILE A 37 -10.10 -11.74 10.87
C ILE A 37 -10.07 -12.93 11.85
N ARG A 38 -9.85 -12.68 13.16
CA ARG A 38 -9.91 -13.72 14.20
C ARG A 38 -11.32 -14.30 14.39
N GLN A 39 -12.34 -13.46 14.40
CA GLN A 39 -13.75 -13.86 14.46
C GLN A 39 -14.18 -14.67 13.23
N SER A 40 -13.50 -14.47 12.09
CA SER A 40 -13.66 -15.28 10.88
C SER A 40 -12.92 -16.62 10.91
N GLY A 41 -12.30 -17.01 12.04
CA GLY A 41 -11.60 -18.29 12.21
C GLY A 41 -10.16 -18.31 11.69
N HIS A 42 -9.56 -17.16 11.38
CA HIS A 42 -8.18 -17.03 10.91
C HIS A 42 -7.26 -16.43 11.98
N GLN A 43 -5.94 -16.49 11.80
CA GLN A 43 -5.00 -15.84 12.71
C GLN A 43 -4.56 -14.48 12.16
N ALA A 44 -4.65 -13.43 12.98
CA ALA A 44 -4.17 -12.10 12.64
C ALA A 44 -3.51 -11.37 13.81
N LEU A 45 -2.38 -10.72 13.52
CA LEU A 45 -1.65 -9.85 14.44
C LEU A 45 -1.77 -8.37 14.02
N SER A 46 -2.08 -7.52 14.99
CA SER A 46 -2.06 -6.06 14.88
C SER A 46 -0.81 -5.52 15.57
N VAL A 47 -0.02 -4.73 14.86
CA VAL A 47 1.15 -4.01 15.42
C VAL A 47 1.04 -2.55 14.96
N PRO A 48 0.37 -1.67 15.72
CA PRO A 48 0.17 -0.27 15.36
C PRO A 48 1.42 0.58 15.63
N GLY A 49 1.68 1.56 14.77
CA GLY A 49 2.79 2.51 14.92
C GLY A 49 3.09 3.29 13.65
N ASP A 50 4.29 3.85 13.53
CA ASP A 50 4.68 4.77 12.46
C ASP A 50 5.74 4.19 11.52
N VAL A 51 5.45 4.06 10.23
CA VAL A 51 6.45 3.58 9.25
C VAL A 51 7.58 4.59 8.99
N LEU A 52 7.50 5.83 9.50
CA LEU A 52 8.62 6.76 9.51
C LEU A 52 9.61 6.49 10.66
N ASP A 53 9.14 5.88 11.75
CA ASP A 53 9.94 5.50 12.92
C ASP A 53 10.76 4.22 12.64
N PRO A 54 12.11 4.30 12.65
CA PRO A 54 12.96 3.13 12.44
C PRO A 54 12.79 2.03 13.50
N ALA A 55 12.47 2.38 14.76
CA ALA A 55 12.27 1.40 15.82
C ALA A 55 10.96 0.62 15.62
N TYR A 56 9.91 1.29 15.15
CA TYR A 56 8.68 0.63 14.75
C TYR A 56 8.91 -0.37 13.61
N ILE A 57 9.65 -0.01 12.54
CA ILE A 57 9.92 -0.94 11.43
C ILE A 57 10.58 -2.24 11.91
N LYS A 58 11.59 -2.14 12.78
CA LYS A 58 12.26 -3.30 13.39
C LYS A 58 11.29 -4.15 14.21
N SER A 59 10.53 -3.50 15.09
CA SER A 59 9.55 -4.16 15.95
C SER A 59 8.45 -4.85 15.14
N LEU A 60 7.98 -4.21 14.07
CA LEU A 60 7.02 -4.73 13.11
C LEU A 60 7.56 -6.01 12.46
N VAL A 61 8.67 -5.93 11.73
CA VAL A 61 9.22 -7.09 11.01
C VAL A 61 9.54 -8.27 11.95
N SER A 62 10.12 -8.00 13.12
CA SER A 62 10.42 -9.02 14.12
C SER A 62 9.15 -9.74 14.63
N GLN A 63 8.10 -8.98 14.97
CA GLN A 63 6.82 -9.55 15.38
C GLN A 63 6.13 -10.34 14.26
N ALA A 64 6.32 -9.96 12.99
CA ALA A 64 5.80 -10.72 11.84
C ALA A 64 6.44 -12.09 11.75
N ALA A 65 7.78 -12.10 11.78
CA ALA A 65 8.53 -13.33 11.70
C ALA A 65 8.17 -14.25 12.87
N SER A 66 8.12 -13.73 14.10
CA SER A 66 7.67 -14.49 15.27
C SER A 66 6.28 -15.11 15.08
N PHE A 67 5.30 -14.31 14.67
CA PHE A 67 3.93 -14.76 14.39
C PHE A 67 3.83 -15.76 13.22
N GLY A 68 4.76 -15.68 12.26
CA GLY A 68 4.93 -16.59 11.14
C GLY A 68 5.88 -17.76 11.39
N ASN A 69 6.15 -18.12 12.65
CA ASN A 69 7.09 -19.20 13.03
C ASN A 69 8.48 -19.06 12.39
N GLY A 70 9.03 -17.84 12.45
CA GLY A 70 10.31 -17.44 11.86
C GLY A 70 10.25 -16.98 10.39
N LYS A 71 9.07 -16.92 9.76
CA LYS A 71 8.94 -16.70 8.30
C LYS A 71 8.09 -15.48 7.93
N ILE A 72 8.40 -14.92 6.76
CA ILE A 72 7.58 -13.92 6.07
C ILE A 72 7.56 -14.27 4.57
N HIS A 73 6.39 -14.58 4.02
CA HIS A 73 6.23 -14.94 2.60
C HIS A 73 5.85 -13.75 1.73
N ILE A 74 5.00 -12.86 2.26
CA ILE A 74 4.37 -11.79 1.49
C ILE A 74 4.51 -10.47 2.24
N LEU A 75 4.92 -9.42 1.53
CA LEU A 75 5.03 -8.06 2.05
C LEU A 75 4.31 -7.10 1.11
N VAL A 76 3.26 -6.41 1.60
CA VAL A 76 2.50 -5.44 0.82
C VAL A 76 2.75 -4.02 1.32
N LEU A 77 3.45 -3.22 0.52
CA LEU A 77 3.83 -1.85 0.80
C LEU A 77 2.71 -0.90 0.36
N SER A 78 1.64 -0.84 1.16
CA SER A 78 0.42 -0.06 0.89
C SER A 78 0.29 1.26 1.66
N ALA A 79 1.22 1.56 2.57
CA ALA A 79 1.13 2.75 3.44
C ALA A 79 1.21 4.07 2.67
N GLY A 80 0.48 5.08 3.16
CA GLY A 80 0.60 6.48 2.78
C GLY A 80 -0.72 7.20 2.51
N TYR A 81 -0.61 8.43 2.03
CA TYR A 81 -1.70 9.39 1.83
C TYR A 81 -1.28 10.40 0.75
N THR A 82 -2.04 11.47 0.52
CA THR A 82 -1.67 12.57 -0.39
C THR A 82 -1.43 13.86 0.39
N TYR A 83 -0.39 14.61 0.03
CA TYR A 83 -0.14 15.97 0.54
C TYR A 83 0.13 16.89 -0.64
N ASP A 84 -0.96 17.27 -1.30
CA ASP A 84 -0.95 17.86 -2.63
C ASP A 84 -0.68 19.38 -2.60
N GLY A 85 -0.05 19.89 -3.65
CA GLY A 85 0.25 21.29 -3.88
C GLY A 85 0.69 21.54 -5.33
N VAL A 86 0.29 22.67 -5.92
CA VAL A 86 0.88 23.10 -7.21
C VAL A 86 2.35 23.47 -6.97
N ILE A 87 3.23 23.19 -7.95
CA ILE A 87 4.69 23.20 -7.75
C ILE A 87 5.23 24.50 -7.09
N HIS A 88 4.73 25.66 -7.50
CA HIS A 88 5.14 26.98 -6.98
C HIS A 88 4.53 27.35 -5.61
N LYS A 89 3.75 26.46 -4.99
CA LYS A 89 3.18 26.60 -3.64
C LYS A 89 3.43 25.38 -2.74
N MET A 90 4.11 24.36 -3.26
CA MET A 90 4.47 23.18 -2.47
C MET A 90 5.63 23.55 -1.54
N SER A 91 5.48 23.33 -0.23
CA SER A 91 6.58 23.55 0.70
C SER A 91 7.52 22.35 0.74
N ASP A 92 8.78 22.59 1.13
CA ASP A 92 9.78 21.53 1.30
C ASP A 92 9.29 20.44 2.25
N LYS A 93 8.59 20.83 3.32
CA LYS A 93 7.94 19.89 4.25
C LYS A 93 6.92 18.97 3.55
N GLN A 94 6.09 19.49 2.64
CA GLN A 94 5.15 18.67 1.87
C GLN A 94 5.88 17.71 0.92
N TRP A 95 6.99 18.16 0.34
CA TRP A 95 7.84 17.35 -0.52
C TRP A 95 8.50 16.21 0.27
N GLU A 96 9.28 16.55 1.29
CA GLU A 96 10.06 15.63 2.11
C GLU A 96 9.17 14.58 2.79
N THR A 97 8.05 15.00 3.39
CA THR A 97 7.08 14.09 4.03
C THR A 97 6.58 13.03 3.05
N MET A 98 6.33 13.42 1.79
CA MET A 98 5.78 12.54 0.76
C MET A 98 6.83 11.59 0.19
N ILE A 99 8.09 12.03 0.05
CA ILE A 99 9.21 11.13 -0.26
C ILE A 99 9.46 10.16 0.91
N ALA A 100 9.40 10.63 2.15
CA ALA A 100 9.63 9.81 3.33
C ALA A 100 8.60 8.67 3.47
N ILE A 101 7.31 8.98 3.31
CA ILE A 101 6.23 7.99 3.48
C ILE A 101 6.11 7.00 2.32
N HIS A 102 6.38 7.43 1.08
CA HIS A 102 6.19 6.58 -0.12
C HIS A 102 7.45 5.96 -0.71
N CYS A 103 8.64 6.46 -0.39
CA CYS A 103 9.91 5.90 -0.86
C CYS A 103 10.75 5.37 0.32
N THR A 104 11.06 6.24 1.29
CA THR A 104 12.01 5.91 2.37
C THR A 104 11.47 4.83 3.30
N ALA A 105 10.20 4.88 3.68
CA ALA A 105 9.56 3.87 4.52
C ALA A 105 9.48 2.48 3.82
N PRO A 106 8.97 2.35 2.58
CA PRO A 106 9.06 1.12 1.80
C PRO A 106 10.49 0.55 1.67
N PHE A 107 11.49 1.39 1.41
CA PHE A 107 12.89 0.98 1.37
C PHE A 107 13.37 0.40 2.71
N LYS A 108 13.15 1.13 3.82
CA LYS A 108 13.53 0.65 5.16
C LYS A 108 12.82 -0.68 5.50
N MET A 109 11.54 -0.82 5.14
CA MET A 109 10.74 -2.02 5.37
C MET A 109 11.29 -3.24 4.63
N VAL A 110 11.58 -3.10 3.32
CA VAL A 110 12.17 -4.19 2.51
C VAL A 110 13.56 -4.54 3.01
N ARG A 111 14.38 -3.55 3.38
CA ARG A 111 15.73 -3.79 3.92
C ARG A 111 15.69 -4.57 5.24
N GLU A 112 14.77 -4.24 6.14
CA GLU A 112 14.59 -4.94 7.41
C GLU A 112 14.01 -6.36 7.20
N ALA A 113 13.09 -6.54 6.25
CA ALA A 113 12.52 -7.84 5.91
C ALA A 113 13.49 -8.76 5.13
N ALA A 114 14.60 -8.23 4.61
CA ALA A 114 15.52 -8.95 3.73
C ALA A 114 16.02 -10.32 4.26
N PRO A 115 16.31 -10.53 5.56
CA PRO A 115 16.72 -11.84 6.08
C PRO A 115 15.66 -12.93 5.93
N TYR A 116 14.37 -12.57 5.90
CA TYR A 116 13.26 -13.53 5.75
C TYR A 116 12.91 -13.81 4.28
N PHE A 117 13.31 -12.90 3.38
CA PHE A 117 13.09 -13.01 1.95
C PHE A 117 14.27 -13.62 1.18
N ARG A 118 15.51 -13.36 1.61
CA ARG A 118 16.75 -13.81 0.95
C ARG A 118 17.23 -15.16 1.47
N VAL A 119 16.35 -16.16 1.44
CA VAL A 119 16.63 -17.54 1.86
C VAL A 119 16.39 -18.53 0.73
N LYS A 120 16.87 -19.78 0.89
CA LYS A 120 16.81 -20.84 -0.13
C LYS A 120 16.09 -22.08 0.40
N ASP A 121 14.91 -21.89 0.99
CA ASP A 121 14.02 -22.95 1.49
C ASP A 121 13.02 -23.46 0.43
N GLY A 122 13.00 -22.86 -0.76
CA GLY A 122 12.07 -23.19 -1.84
C GLY A 122 10.66 -22.61 -1.68
N GLU A 123 10.37 -21.88 -0.61
CA GLU A 123 9.02 -21.36 -0.37
C GLU A 123 8.74 -20.07 -1.17
N PRO A 124 7.56 -19.95 -1.81
CA PRO A 124 7.25 -18.83 -2.68
C PRO A 124 7.15 -17.51 -1.90
N ARG A 125 7.78 -16.47 -2.44
CA ARG A 125 7.83 -15.14 -1.82
C ARG A 125 7.41 -14.03 -2.77
N CYS A 126 6.68 -13.05 -2.26
CA CYS A 126 6.19 -11.93 -3.06
C CYS A 126 6.23 -10.59 -2.32
N ILE A 127 6.79 -9.57 -2.95
CA ILE A 127 6.70 -8.18 -2.52
C ILE A 127 5.74 -7.46 -3.47
N VAL A 128 4.70 -6.82 -2.92
CA VAL A 128 3.75 -6.02 -3.69
C VAL A 128 3.85 -4.56 -3.26
N THR A 129 4.10 -3.66 -4.19
CA THR A 129 4.10 -2.21 -3.92
C THR A 129 2.81 -1.57 -4.45
N VAL A 130 2.25 -0.62 -3.70
CA VAL A 130 1.07 0.12 -4.13
C VAL A 130 1.49 1.43 -4.79
N SER A 131 1.40 1.45 -6.12
CA SER A 131 1.53 2.64 -6.95
C SER A 131 0.15 3.26 -7.23
N SER A 132 0.06 4.18 -8.20
CA SER A 132 -1.16 4.86 -8.61
C SER A 132 -1.05 5.26 -10.08
N THR A 133 -2.19 5.49 -10.75
CA THR A 133 -2.22 6.16 -12.07
C THR A 133 -1.46 7.49 -12.08
N SER A 134 -1.43 8.23 -10.96
CA SER A 134 -0.62 9.45 -10.84
C SER A 134 0.89 9.19 -10.92
N GLY A 135 1.35 7.99 -10.55
CA GLY A 135 2.74 7.56 -10.69
C GLY A 135 3.11 7.03 -12.08
N ILE A 136 2.14 6.95 -12.99
CA ILE A 136 2.34 6.49 -14.37
C ILE A 136 2.13 7.64 -15.36
N HIS A 137 1.13 8.49 -15.12
CA HIS A 137 0.69 9.55 -16.03
C HIS A 137 0.92 10.97 -15.49
N GLY A 138 1.41 11.09 -14.24
CA GLY A 138 1.36 12.34 -13.49
C GLY A 138 -0.07 12.70 -13.03
N ASN A 139 -0.17 13.75 -12.23
CA ASN A 139 -1.42 14.43 -11.93
C ASN A 139 -1.13 15.88 -11.48
N ALA A 140 -1.99 16.83 -11.86
CA ALA A 140 -1.81 18.24 -11.53
C ALA A 140 -1.86 18.44 -10.00
N GLY A 141 -0.90 19.20 -9.45
CA GLY A 141 -0.79 19.42 -8.01
C GLY A 141 -0.24 18.23 -7.21
N GLN A 142 0.26 17.17 -7.86
CA GLN A 142 0.75 15.96 -7.19
C GLN A 142 2.22 15.63 -7.52
N ILE A 143 3.09 16.61 -7.79
CA ILE A 143 4.47 16.32 -8.26
C ILE A 143 5.26 15.42 -7.29
N ASN A 144 5.12 15.63 -5.98
CA ASN A 144 5.72 14.78 -4.93
C ASN A 144 5.16 13.34 -4.93
N TYR A 145 3.83 13.18 -4.97
CA TYR A 145 3.15 11.89 -4.98
C TYR A 145 3.39 11.12 -6.29
N ALA A 146 3.30 11.81 -7.43
CA ALA A 146 3.60 11.26 -8.75
C ALA A 146 5.03 10.72 -8.79
N LEU A 147 6.03 11.54 -8.46
CA LEU A 147 7.43 11.11 -8.40
C LEU A 147 7.62 9.90 -7.49
N ALA A 148 7.03 9.91 -6.29
CA ALA A 148 7.17 8.80 -5.35
C ALA A 148 6.50 7.51 -5.85
N LYS A 149 5.31 7.60 -6.47
CA LYS A 149 4.61 6.45 -7.04
C LYS A 149 5.25 5.93 -8.33
N SER A 150 5.91 6.80 -9.11
CA SER A 150 6.82 6.40 -10.21
C SER A 150 8.08 5.70 -9.66
N GLY A 151 8.67 6.22 -8.58
CA GLY A 151 9.84 5.64 -7.93
C GLY A 151 9.60 4.19 -7.48
N LEU A 152 8.39 3.88 -7.00
CA LEU A 152 8.00 2.51 -6.66
C LEU A 152 8.02 1.54 -7.85
N VAL A 153 7.88 2.00 -9.10
CA VAL A 153 8.02 1.16 -10.30
C VAL A 153 9.48 0.72 -10.49
N GLY A 154 10.42 1.67 -10.37
CA GLY A 154 11.86 1.37 -10.41
C GLY A 154 12.29 0.47 -9.26
N PHE A 155 11.92 0.84 -8.04
CA PHE A 155 12.14 0.07 -6.81
C PHE A 155 11.70 -1.40 -6.93
N THR A 156 10.49 -1.62 -7.43
CA THR A 156 9.92 -2.97 -7.66
C THR A 156 10.75 -3.77 -8.67
N LYS A 157 11.09 -3.15 -9.81
CA LYS A 157 11.90 -3.78 -10.87
C LYS A 157 13.30 -4.15 -10.37
N THR A 158 13.90 -3.32 -9.52
CA THR A 158 15.19 -3.59 -8.90
C THR A 158 15.12 -4.81 -7.96
N ILE A 159 14.14 -4.87 -7.05
CA ILE A 159 13.96 -6.04 -6.17
C ILE A 159 13.76 -7.34 -6.98
N ALA A 160 12.95 -7.29 -8.03
CA ALA A 160 12.73 -8.46 -8.91
C ALA A 160 14.04 -8.97 -9.55
N LYS A 161 14.92 -8.05 -9.97
CA LYS A 161 16.23 -8.39 -10.56
C LYS A 161 17.25 -8.87 -9.52
N GLU A 162 17.29 -8.25 -8.34
CA GLU A 162 18.24 -8.61 -7.30
C GLU A 162 17.90 -9.94 -6.61
N TRP A 163 16.61 -10.16 -6.27
CA TRP A 163 16.22 -11.27 -5.39
C TRP A 163 15.54 -12.44 -6.12
N GLY A 164 15.05 -12.22 -7.35
CA GLY A 164 14.48 -13.27 -8.18
C GLY A 164 15.46 -14.41 -8.47
N PRO A 165 16.64 -14.15 -9.08
CA PRO A 165 17.56 -15.22 -9.52
C PRO A 165 18.13 -16.09 -8.40
N ALA A 166 18.38 -15.51 -7.22
CA ALA A 166 19.06 -16.19 -6.12
C ALA A 166 18.12 -16.78 -5.05
N PHE A 167 16.89 -16.25 -4.92
CA PHE A 167 15.97 -16.57 -3.81
C PHE A 167 14.51 -16.81 -4.27
N GLY A 168 14.20 -16.72 -5.56
CA GLY A 168 12.85 -16.93 -6.09
C GLY A 168 11.82 -15.85 -5.69
N VAL A 169 12.27 -14.70 -5.17
CA VAL A 169 11.36 -13.64 -4.73
C VAL A 169 10.78 -12.90 -5.93
N ARG A 170 9.45 -12.87 -6.03
CA ARG A 170 8.73 -12.02 -6.99
C ARG A 170 8.53 -10.62 -6.42
N ALA A 171 8.61 -9.59 -7.26
CA ALA A 171 8.21 -8.23 -6.86
C ALA A 171 7.37 -7.57 -7.96
N ASN A 172 6.20 -7.05 -7.62
CA ASN A 172 5.30 -6.37 -8.57
C ASN A 172 4.69 -5.10 -7.95
N ALA A 173 4.35 -4.13 -8.80
CA ALA A 173 3.65 -2.92 -8.42
C ALA A 173 2.18 -3.01 -8.88
N VAL A 174 1.25 -2.55 -8.07
CA VAL A 174 -0.16 -2.39 -8.45
C VAL A 174 -0.48 -0.90 -8.51
N ALA A 175 -0.80 -0.40 -9.70
CA ALA A 175 -1.11 1.00 -9.94
C ALA A 175 -2.64 1.18 -10.00
N PHE A 176 -3.22 1.68 -8.91
CA PHE A 176 -4.67 1.90 -8.83
C PHE A 176 -5.10 3.19 -9.52
N GLY A 177 -6.24 3.12 -10.21
CA GLY A 177 -7.03 4.27 -10.65
C GLY A 177 -7.96 4.78 -9.55
N TYR A 178 -9.19 5.17 -9.90
CA TYR A 178 -10.16 5.57 -8.89
C TYR A 178 -10.73 4.35 -8.17
N ILE A 179 -10.23 4.10 -6.95
CA ILE A 179 -10.87 3.23 -5.96
C ILE A 179 -11.68 4.09 -4.99
N GLN A 180 -12.92 3.74 -4.68
CA GLN A 180 -13.77 4.43 -3.71
C GLN A 180 -13.40 4.02 -2.28
N THR A 181 -12.80 4.96 -1.54
CA THR A 181 -12.36 4.80 -0.14
C THR A 181 -12.45 6.14 0.59
N ARG A 182 -12.28 6.13 1.92
CA ARG A 182 -12.13 7.37 2.71
C ARG A 182 -10.98 8.29 2.24
N LEU A 183 -9.91 7.74 1.66
CA LEU A 183 -8.78 8.55 1.16
C LEU A 183 -9.06 9.24 -0.18
N THR A 184 -10.08 8.78 -0.89
CA THR A 184 -10.42 9.14 -2.28
C THR A 184 -11.86 9.68 -2.42
N ALA A 185 -12.49 9.98 -1.28
CA ALA A 185 -13.73 10.73 -1.16
C ALA A 185 -13.56 12.18 -1.67
N ALA A 186 -14.63 12.98 -1.62
CA ALA A 186 -14.53 14.38 -2.01
C ALA A 186 -13.55 15.08 -1.04
N LYS A 187 -12.69 15.97 -1.55
CA LYS A 187 -11.87 16.82 -0.66
C LYS A 187 -12.74 17.77 0.15
N GLU A 188 -13.90 18.08 -0.42
CA GLU A 188 -15.02 18.83 0.12
C GLU A 188 -15.65 18.16 1.36
N ASP A 189 -15.52 16.83 1.52
CA ASP A 189 -16.00 16.09 2.71
C ASP A 189 -15.16 16.35 3.98
N GLY A 190 -14.12 17.21 3.90
CA GLY A 190 -13.31 17.63 5.05
C GLY A 190 -12.41 16.54 5.63
N GLY A 191 -12.13 15.48 4.87
CA GLY A 191 -11.27 14.38 5.31
C GLY A 191 -9.84 14.85 5.60
N PHE A 192 -9.24 14.35 6.69
CA PHE A 192 -7.83 14.58 7.01
C PHE A 192 -7.09 13.30 7.44
N VAL A 193 -5.76 13.35 7.36
CA VAL A 193 -4.83 12.52 8.12
C VAL A 193 -4.03 13.40 9.07
N ILE A 194 -3.36 12.77 10.04
CA ILE A 194 -2.45 13.47 10.93
C ILE A 194 -1.03 13.27 10.38
N GLY A 195 -0.34 14.37 10.10
CA GLY A 195 1.06 14.37 9.66
C GLY A 195 2.02 13.95 10.79
N PRO A 196 3.32 13.79 10.49
CA PRO A 196 4.31 13.35 11.46
C PRO A 196 4.33 14.21 12.74
N ASP A 197 4.13 15.53 12.57
CA ASP A 197 4.19 16.53 13.66
C ASP A 197 2.82 16.84 14.28
N GLY A 198 1.81 16.00 14.06
CA GLY A 198 0.47 16.18 14.63
C GLY A 198 -0.48 17.10 13.84
N GLU A 199 0.00 17.74 12.77
CA GLU A 199 -0.78 18.62 11.89
C GLU A 199 -1.89 17.89 11.12
N LYS A 200 -2.98 18.59 10.77
CA LYS A 200 -4.06 18.02 9.94
C LYS A 200 -3.77 18.25 8.46
N ILE A 201 -3.45 17.17 7.75
CA ILE A 201 -3.24 17.18 6.30
C ILE A 201 -4.55 16.79 5.63
N ALA A 202 -5.12 17.70 4.82
CA ALA A 202 -6.35 17.46 4.08
C ALA A 202 -6.16 16.40 2.98
N ILE A 203 -7.07 15.42 2.95
CA ILE A 203 -7.10 14.31 1.97
C ILE A 203 -8.40 14.36 1.14
N GLY A 204 -8.55 13.42 0.21
CA GLY A 204 -9.64 13.43 -0.77
C GLY A 204 -9.22 14.13 -2.05
N VAL A 205 -10.02 13.95 -3.10
CA VAL A 205 -9.74 14.48 -4.44
C VAL A 205 -10.79 15.55 -4.77
N PRO A 206 -10.38 16.77 -5.17
CA PRO A 206 -11.32 17.83 -5.51
C PRO A 206 -12.36 17.40 -6.54
N GLY A 207 -13.62 17.75 -6.31
CA GLY A 207 -14.72 17.51 -7.23
C GLY A 207 -15.19 16.07 -7.38
N ARG A 208 -14.63 15.10 -6.64
CA ARG A 208 -15.19 13.73 -6.56
C ARG A 208 -16.47 13.70 -5.72
N GLY A 209 -17.25 12.63 -5.85
CA GLY A 209 -18.46 12.41 -5.05
C GLY A 209 -19.67 13.30 -5.39
N LYS A 210 -19.56 14.20 -6.38
CA LYS A 210 -20.71 15.01 -6.83
C LYS A 210 -21.87 14.12 -7.29
N PRO A 211 -23.11 14.32 -6.82
CA PRO A 211 -24.28 13.62 -7.34
C PRO A 211 -24.39 13.80 -8.86
N GLY A 212 -24.59 12.70 -9.60
CA GLY A 212 -24.63 12.72 -11.06
C GLY A 212 -23.26 12.80 -11.77
N ALA A 213 -22.14 12.67 -11.06
CA ALA A 213 -20.82 12.59 -11.70
C ALA A 213 -20.72 11.36 -12.62
N THR A 214 -20.60 11.60 -13.92
CA THR A 214 -20.36 10.56 -14.93
C THR A 214 -18.90 10.13 -14.91
N HIS A 215 -18.64 8.83 -14.78
CA HIS A 215 -17.29 8.27 -14.87
C HIS A 215 -16.91 7.95 -16.33
N SER A 216 -17.13 8.91 -17.23
CA SER A 216 -16.87 8.75 -18.67
C SER A 216 -15.39 8.56 -19.02
N ASP A 217 -14.49 8.90 -18.10
CA ASP A 217 -13.05 8.64 -18.15
C ASP A 217 -12.65 7.24 -17.64
N ILE A 218 -13.63 6.41 -17.26
CA ILE A 218 -13.47 5.01 -16.87
C ILE A 218 -14.36 4.14 -17.80
N PRO A 219 -13.79 3.32 -18.70
CA PRO A 219 -14.55 2.41 -19.57
C PRO A 219 -15.52 1.47 -18.85
N LEU A 220 -15.23 1.02 -17.63
CA LEU A 220 -16.18 0.25 -16.81
C LEU A 220 -17.29 1.10 -16.15
N GLY A 221 -17.34 2.41 -16.41
CA GLY A 221 -18.41 3.33 -16.00
C GLY A 221 -18.51 3.64 -14.50
N ARG A 222 -17.57 3.16 -13.66
CA ARG A 222 -17.60 3.32 -12.20
C ARG A 222 -16.21 3.30 -11.56
N PRO A 223 -16.03 3.84 -10.34
CA PRO A 223 -14.87 3.52 -9.51
C PRO A 223 -14.80 2.03 -9.18
N GLY A 224 -13.57 1.57 -8.91
CA GLY A 224 -13.34 0.29 -8.23
C GLY A 224 -13.66 0.39 -6.74
N THR A 225 -14.02 -0.74 -6.14
CA THR A 225 -14.24 -0.89 -4.69
C THR A 225 -12.94 -1.24 -3.96
N ALA A 226 -12.90 -1.03 -2.64
CA ALA A 226 -11.80 -1.53 -1.81
C ALA A 226 -11.62 -3.06 -1.93
N THR A 227 -12.73 -3.79 -2.13
CA THR A 227 -12.74 -5.23 -2.42
C THR A 227 -12.00 -5.56 -3.71
N GLU A 228 -12.32 -4.89 -4.82
CA GLU A 228 -11.63 -5.11 -6.10
C GLU A 228 -10.15 -4.74 -6.02
N ALA A 229 -9.82 -3.64 -5.34
CA ALA A 229 -8.45 -3.18 -5.18
C ALA A 229 -7.56 -4.23 -4.51
N ALA A 230 -8.00 -4.77 -3.36
CA ALA A 230 -7.20 -5.75 -2.64
C ALA A 230 -7.41 -7.20 -3.15
N SER A 231 -8.46 -7.49 -3.93
CA SER A 231 -8.55 -8.71 -4.77
C SER A 231 -7.51 -8.71 -5.90
N ALA A 232 -7.20 -7.56 -6.49
CA ALA A 232 -6.12 -7.47 -7.47
C ALA A 232 -4.75 -7.78 -6.84
N ILE A 233 -4.45 -7.20 -5.66
CA ILE A 233 -3.22 -7.54 -4.92
C ILE A 233 -3.22 -9.01 -4.47
N LEU A 234 -4.37 -9.58 -4.07
CA LEU A 234 -4.51 -11.00 -3.78
C LEU A 234 -4.06 -11.84 -4.98
N ALA A 235 -4.54 -11.54 -6.19
CA ALA A 235 -4.10 -12.23 -7.41
C ALA A 235 -2.58 -12.11 -7.62
N VAL A 236 -2.00 -10.91 -7.49
CA VAL A 236 -0.55 -10.66 -7.66
C VAL A 236 0.31 -11.41 -6.64
N ALA A 237 -0.12 -11.46 -5.38
CA ALA A 237 0.57 -12.19 -4.33
C ALA A 237 0.43 -13.71 -4.48
N SER A 238 -0.65 -14.20 -5.11
CA SER A 238 -0.96 -15.62 -5.26
C SER A 238 -0.04 -16.39 -6.21
N PRO A 239 -0.06 -17.75 -6.15
CA PRO A 239 0.60 -18.62 -7.14
C PRO A 239 0.11 -18.45 -8.58
N LEU A 240 -1.07 -17.85 -8.82
CA LEU A 240 -1.56 -17.55 -10.18
C LEU A 240 -0.65 -16.56 -10.92
N PHE A 241 0.10 -15.74 -10.17
CA PHE A 241 1.10 -14.80 -10.69
C PHE A 241 2.54 -15.32 -10.52
N SER A 242 2.73 -16.64 -10.41
CA SER A 242 4.04 -17.29 -10.20
C SER A 242 5.10 -16.95 -11.25
N TYR A 243 4.70 -16.69 -12.50
CA TYR A 243 5.61 -16.25 -13.58
C TYR A 243 5.61 -14.73 -13.83
N VAL A 244 4.97 -13.94 -12.96
CA VAL A 244 4.88 -12.47 -13.08
C VAL A 244 5.78 -11.82 -12.04
N THR A 245 6.81 -11.10 -12.49
CA THR A 245 7.71 -10.31 -11.66
C THR A 245 8.23 -9.08 -12.43
N GLY A 246 8.59 -8.02 -11.70
CA GLY A 246 9.04 -6.73 -12.25
C GLY A 246 7.95 -5.91 -12.94
N GLN A 247 6.68 -6.31 -12.84
CA GLN A 247 5.58 -5.67 -13.59
C GLN A 247 4.88 -4.58 -12.80
N THR A 248 4.27 -3.64 -13.52
CA THR A 248 3.30 -2.68 -12.97
C THR A 248 1.93 -3.00 -13.53
N ILE A 249 1.03 -3.41 -12.66
CA ILE A 249 -0.29 -3.92 -13.02
C ILE A 249 -1.29 -2.80 -12.77
N MET A 250 -1.88 -2.27 -13.84
CA MET A 250 -2.85 -1.18 -13.76
C MET A 250 -4.23 -1.73 -13.41
N VAL A 251 -4.81 -1.22 -12.31
CA VAL A 251 -6.15 -1.60 -11.82
C VAL A 251 -7.01 -0.34 -11.80
N THR A 252 -7.53 0.00 -12.98
CA THR A 252 -8.05 1.34 -13.28
C THR A 252 -9.48 1.37 -13.81
N GLY A 253 -10.11 0.20 -14.03
CA GLY A 253 -11.38 0.09 -14.76
C GLY A 253 -11.27 0.50 -16.23
N GLY A 254 -10.07 0.47 -16.80
CA GLY A 254 -9.74 0.94 -18.14
C GLY A 254 -9.44 2.44 -18.23
N ARG A 255 -9.34 3.15 -17.10
CA ARG A 255 -8.89 4.55 -17.11
C ARG A 255 -7.40 4.63 -17.45
N ASN A 256 -7.03 5.56 -18.32
CA ASN A 256 -5.66 5.80 -18.81
C ASN A 256 -5.00 4.53 -19.40
N MET A 257 -5.69 3.89 -20.36
CA MET A 257 -5.09 2.94 -21.32
C MET A 257 -4.92 3.62 -22.68
#